data_AF-A0A7X8GQU5-F1
#
_entry.id   AF-A0A7X8GQU5-F1
#
_cell.length_a   1.000
_cell.length_b   1.000
_cell.length_c   1.000
_cell.angle_alpha   90.00
_cell.angle_beta   90.00
_cell.angle_gamma   90.00
#
_symmetry.space_group_name_H-M   'P 1'
#
loop_
_entity.id
_entity.type
_entity.pdbx_description
1 polymer ?
#
loop_
_entity_poly.entity_id
_entity_poly.type
_entity_poly.pdbx_seq_one_letter_code
_entity_poly.pdbx_strand_id
1 'polypeptide(L)' 'MWENTFGTWQDEEAFSVDATPEAGFILTGYCTVKGSKDLWVIKTNAQGNVNQ' A
#
# COMPACT_ATOMS: atom_id res chain seq x y z
N MET A 1 9.55 -15.97 3.25
CA MET A 1 8.70 -15.04 4.02
C MET A 1 9.39 -13.71 4.04
N TRP A 2 8.71 -12.64 3.65
CA TRP A 2 9.22 -11.28 3.63
C TRP A 2 8.26 -10.38 4.42
N GLU A 3 8.76 -9.26 4.91
CA GLU A 3 7.97 -8.21 5.53
C GLU A 3 8.41 -6.86 4.96
N ASN A 4 7.45 -5.99 4.66
CA ASN A 4 7.70 -4.63 4.19
C ASN A 4 6.68 -3.70 4.86
N THR A 5 7.14 -2.50 5.23
CA THR A 5 6.28 -1.45 5.77
C THR A 5 6.18 -0.34 4.75
N PHE A 6 4.95 0.03 4.39
CA PHE A 6 4.65 1.18 3.53
C PHE A 6 3.93 2.22 4.37
N GLY A 7 4.35 3.48 4.26
CA GLY A 7 3.87 4.54 5.13
C GLY A 7 4.64 5.83 4.89
N THR A 8 4.11 6.93 5.42
CA THR A 8 4.87 8.15 5.61
C THR A 8 4.88 8.52 7.11
N TRP A 9 4.97 9.80 7.43
CA TRP A 9 4.87 10.29 8.81
C TRP A 9 3.45 10.72 9.18
N GLN A 10 2.46 10.45 8.31
CA GLN A 10 1.06 10.83 8.53
C GLN A 10 0.26 9.66 9.11
N ASP A 11 -1.01 9.91 9.43
CA ASP A 11 -1.95 8.85 9.83
C ASP A 11 -2.41 8.08 8.58
N GLU A 12 -2.02 6.81 8.51
CA GLU A 12 -2.30 5.91 7.39
C GLU A 12 -2.77 4.56 7.90
N GLU A 13 -3.72 3.96 7.17
CA GLU A 13 -4.24 2.64 7.48
C GLU A 13 -4.52 1.86 6.19
N ALA A 14 -4.10 0.59 6.16
CA ALA A 14 -4.41 -0.34 5.07
C ALA A 14 -5.62 -1.19 5.45
N PHE A 15 -6.57 -1.35 4.53
CA PHE A 15 -7.83 -2.05 4.78
C PHE A 15 -7.96 -3.37 4.03
N SER A 16 -7.37 -3.45 2.85
CA SER A 16 -7.50 -4.62 1.98
C SER A 16 -6.22 -4.88 1.22
N VAL A 17 -6.00 -6.15 0.92
CA VAL A 17 -4.93 -6.63 0.06
C VAL A 17 -5.50 -7.70 -0.87
N ASP A 18 -5.11 -7.65 -2.14
CA ASP A 18 -5.42 -8.68 -3.12
C ASP A 18 -4.23 -8.99 -4.02
N ALA A 19 -4.14 -10.23 -4.50
CA ALA A 19 -3.11 -10.66 -5.43
C ALA A 19 -3.41 -10.16 -6.85
N THR A 20 -2.39 -9.74 -7.60
CA THR A 20 -2.55 -9.38 -9.02
C THR A 20 -2.21 -10.55 -9.94
N PRO A 21 -2.75 -10.59 -11.17
CA PRO A 21 -2.41 -11.61 -12.16
C PRO A 21 -0.91 -11.66 -12.50
N GLU A 22 -0.19 -10.55 -12.32
CA GLU A 22 1.25 -10.46 -12.54
C GLU A 22 2.09 -10.96 -11.34
N ALA A 23 1.48 -11.74 -10.45
CA ALA A 23 2.04 -12.23 -9.20
C ALA A 23 2.42 -11.13 -8.20
N GLY A 24 1.88 -9.92 -8.33
CA GLY A 24 2.05 -8.83 -7.38
C GLY A 24 0.92 -8.75 -6.34
N PHE A 25 0.86 -7.63 -5.63
CA PHE A 25 -0.24 -7.33 -4.71
C PHE A 25 -0.75 -5.89 -4.92
N ILE A 26 -2.04 -5.69 -4.68
CA ILE A 26 -2.65 -4.36 -4.55
C ILE A 26 -3.11 -4.22 -3.11
N LEU A 27 -2.67 -3.16 -2.45
CA LEU A 27 -3.13 -2.76 -1.13
C LEU A 27 -3.94 -1.47 -1.27
N THR A 28 -5.05 -1.38 -0.54
CA THR A 28 -5.87 -0.16 -0.50
C THR A 28 -6.09 0.28 0.94
N GLY A 29 -6.21 1.59 1.11
CA GLY A 29 -6.31 2.23 2.42
C GLY A 29 -6.56 3.72 2.29
N TYR A 30 -6.29 4.46 3.37
CA TYR A 30 -6.25 5.92 3.32
C TYR A 30 -4.91 6.44 3.84
N CYS A 31 -4.55 7.63 3.37
CA CYS A 31 -3.51 8.46 3.98
C CYS A 31 -4.12 9.81 4.32
N THR A 32 -3.85 10.32 5.51
CA THR A 32 -4.30 11.66 5.90
C THR A 32 -3.30 12.70 5.43
N VAL A 33 -3.62 13.46 4.39
CA VAL A 33 -2.78 14.53 3.88
C VAL A 33 -3.41 15.87 4.23
N LYS A 34 -2.72 16.67 5.06
CA LYS A 34 -3.17 18.00 5.50
C LYS A 34 -4.58 18.00 6.12
N GLY A 35 -4.93 16.93 6.83
CA GLY A 35 -6.23 16.77 7.49
C GLY A 35 -7.36 16.22 6.61
N SER A 36 -7.10 15.93 5.32
CA SER A 36 -8.02 15.20 4.45
C SER A 36 -7.65 13.72 4.40
N LYS A 37 -8.64 12.82 4.44
CA LYS A 37 -8.43 11.39 4.18
C LYS A 37 -8.51 11.15 2.69
N ASP A 38 -7.37 10.89 2.06
CA ASP A 38 -7.27 10.62 0.64
C ASP A 38 -7.12 9.11 0.40
N LEU A 39 -7.70 8.60 -0.69
CA LEU A 39 -7.56 7.20 -1.09
C LEU A 39 -6.09 6.92 -1.41
N TRP A 40 -5.57 5.86 -0.82
CA TRP A 40 -4.23 5.38 -1.11
C TRP A 40 -4.27 3.96 -1.69
N VAL A 41 -3.55 3.77 -2.80
CA VAL A 41 -3.42 2.48 -3.50
C VAL A 41 -1.93 2.20 -3.73
N ILE A 42 -1.48 1.02 -3.31
CA ILE A 42 -0.10 0.57 -3.47
C ILE A 42 -0.12 -0.69 -4.32
N LYS A 43 0.67 -0.71 -5.41
CA LYS A 43 0.92 -1.92 -6.21
C LYS A 43 2.35 -2.39 -5.98
N THR A 44 2.52 -3.67 -5.66
CA THR A 44 3.83 -4.30 -5.47
C THR A 44 4.10 -5.35 -6.54
N ASN A 45 5.36 -5.78 -6.65
CA ASN A 45 5.73 -7.03 -7.30
C ASN A 45 5.54 -8.24 -6.35
N ALA A 46 5.92 -9.44 -6.81
CA ALA A 46 5.81 -10.70 -6.07
C ALA A 46 6.65 -10.76 -4.78
N GLN A 47 7.69 -9.95 -4.69
CA GLN A 47 8.55 -9.83 -3.52
C GLN A 47 8.05 -8.75 -2.54
N GLY A 48 6.90 -8.13 -2.82
CA GLY A 48 6.37 -7.04 -2.00
C GLY A 48 7.10 -5.73 -2.21
N ASN A 49 7.87 -5.54 -3.28
CA ASN A 49 8.56 -4.27 -3.53
C ASN A 49 7.68 -3.34 -4.36
N VAL A 50 7.68 -2.07 -3.98
CA VAL A 50 7.15 -0.97 -4.80
C VAL A 50 8.31 -0.47 -5.67
N ASN A 51 8.17 -0.58 -6.99
CA ASN A 51 9.11 0.09 -7.89
C ASN A 51 8.75 1.58 -7.84
N GLN A 52 9.63 2.42 -7.26
CA GLN A 52 9.53 3.87 -7.40
C GLN A 52 9.92 4.30 -8.82
#